data_AF-A0AAV7S835-F1
#
_entry.id   AF-A0AAV7S835-F1
#
_cell.length_a   1.000
_cell.length_b   1.000
_cell.length_c   1.000
_cell.angle_alpha   90.00
_cell.angle_beta   90.00
_cell.angle_gamma   90.00
#
_symmetry.space_group_name_H-M   'P 1'
#
loop_
_entity.id
_entity.type
_entity.pdbx_description
1 polymer ?
#
loop_
_entity_poly.entity_id
_entity_poly.type
_entity_poly.pdbx_seq_one_letter_code
_entity_poly.pdbx_strand_id
1 'polypeptide(L)'
;MCPFQNRGYVDNAYLCTVDIVDNAYLHIVDIADNAHLRTVDIVDNAHLHTVDIADNVPLHTVDIAATTHLHTMEIADNTHFHTVDIADNAQLHTSDIADNAHLHAVDIADIGHFPILDIADHFDLHTIDIEDNTRLHTVDIADNAHLHTLDSIHDAHLNTQWTL
;
A
#
# COMPACT_ATOMS: atom_id res chain seq x y z
N MET A 1 -1.48 3.80 -22.49
CA MET A 1 -2.79 3.89 -21.81
C MET A 1 -3.74 2.85 -22.39
N CYS A 2 -3.91 1.72 -21.71
CA CYS A 2 -5.03 0.81 -21.96
C CYS A 2 -6.26 1.38 -21.23
N PRO A 3 -7.44 1.47 -21.85
CA PRO A 3 -8.62 2.00 -21.18
C PRO A 3 -9.18 0.93 -20.24
N PHE A 4 -8.90 1.05 -18.94
CA PHE A 4 -9.54 0.22 -17.92
C PHE A 4 -10.96 0.76 -17.69
N GLN A 5 -11.97 0.09 -18.25
CA GLN A 5 -13.36 0.58 -18.19
C GLN A 5 -14.05 0.33 -16.84
N ASN A 6 -13.45 -0.42 -15.92
CA ASN A 6 -13.94 -0.59 -14.53
C ASN A 6 -12.96 -1.36 -13.62
N ARG A 7 -12.16 -2.26 -14.21
CA ARG A 7 -11.09 -3.01 -13.54
C ARG A 7 -9.82 -2.94 -14.37
N GLY A 8 -8.68 -2.71 -13.74
CA GLY A 8 -7.37 -2.88 -14.33
C GLY A 8 -6.72 -4.14 -13.80
N TYR A 9 -6.44 -5.08 -14.70
CA TYR A 9 -5.64 -6.27 -14.40
C TYR A 9 -4.31 -6.10 -15.12
N VAL A 10 -3.21 -6.16 -14.37
CA VAL A 10 -1.87 -6.14 -14.93
C VAL A 10 -1.16 -7.43 -14.56
N ASP A 11 -1.15 -8.35 -15.52
CA ASP A 11 -0.28 -9.52 -15.58
C ASP A 11 0.48 -9.42 -16.92
N ASN A 12 1.71 -8.91 -16.87
CA ASN A 12 2.54 -8.75 -18.04
C ASN A 12 4.02 -9.01 -17.72
N ALA A 13 4.53 -10.11 -18.28
CA ALA A 13 5.93 -10.52 -18.18
C ALA A 13 6.96 -9.56 -18.83
N TYR A 14 6.61 -8.35 -19.22
CA TYR A 14 7.55 -7.37 -19.79
C TYR A 14 7.36 -5.95 -19.27
N LEU A 15 6.33 -5.69 -18.46
CA LEU A 15 6.16 -4.36 -17.87
C LEU A 15 7.16 -4.19 -16.74
N CYS A 16 7.92 -3.11 -16.81
CA CYS A 16 8.83 -2.69 -15.74
C CYS A 16 8.16 -1.67 -14.80
N THR A 17 7.14 -0.99 -15.29
CA THR A 17 6.41 0.07 -14.58
C THR A 17 4.94 0.00 -14.95
N VAL A 18 4.07 0.28 -13.99
CA VAL A 18 2.63 0.46 -14.16
C VAL A 18 2.23 1.83 -13.64
N ASP A 19 1.72 2.68 -14.53
CA ASP A 19 1.19 4.00 -14.18
C ASP A 19 -0.33 4.00 -14.34
N ILE A 20 -1.06 4.18 -13.24
CA ILE A 20 -2.52 4.26 -13.19
C ILE A 20 -2.87 5.63 -12.65
N VAL A 21 -2.90 6.60 -13.56
CA VAL A 21 -3.04 8.02 -13.23
C VAL A 21 -4.31 8.61 -13.84
N ASP A 22 -4.95 9.54 -13.13
CA ASP A 22 -6.09 10.35 -13.59
C ASP A 22 -7.34 9.55 -14.01
N ASN A 23 -7.64 8.41 -13.37
CA ASN A 23 -8.82 7.62 -13.73
C ASN A 23 -10.06 8.04 -12.93
N ALA A 24 -11.01 8.65 -13.63
CA ALA A 24 -12.28 9.05 -13.04
C ALA A 24 -13.24 7.88 -12.76
N TYR A 25 -13.07 6.71 -13.39
CA TYR A 25 -14.05 5.61 -13.33
C TYR A 25 -13.43 4.22 -13.09
N LEU A 26 -12.15 4.17 -12.74
CA LEU A 26 -11.51 2.91 -12.40
C LEU A 26 -11.88 2.54 -10.97
N HIS A 27 -12.45 1.36 -10.74
CA HIS A 27 -12.90 0.96 -9.41
C HIS A 27 -11.94 -0.01 -8.73
N ILE A 28 -11.24 -0.84 -9.50
CA ILE A 28 -10.35 -1.87 -8.95
C ILE A 28 -9.08 -1.91 -9.78
N VAL A 29 -7.95 -2.02 -9.08
CA VAL A 29 -6.64 -2.34 -9.63
C VAL A 29 -6.18 -3.64 -9.01
N ASP A 30 -5.73 -4.56 -9.85
CA ASP A 30 -5.21 -5.87 -9.49
C ASP A 30 -3.93 -6.08 -10.31
N ILE A 31 -2.80 -6.15 -9.61
CA ILE A 31 -1.45 -6.25 -10.18
C ILE A 31 -0.77 -7.46 -9.56
N ALA A 32 -0.81 -8.58 -10.29
CA ALA A 32 -0.33 -9.86 -9.81
C ALA A 32 0.65 -10.53 -10.78
N ASP A 33 1.51 -11.41 -10.25
CA ASP A 33 2.34 -12.35 -11.02
C ASP A 33 3.33 -11.70 -12.02
N ASN A 34 3.72 -10.44 -11.83
CA ASN A 34 4.61 -9.77 -12.80
C ASN A 34 6.09 -10.08 -12.54
N ALA A 35 6.68 -10.91 -13.41
CA ALA A 35 8.08 -11.33 -13.31
C ALA A 35 9.13 -10.22 -13.54
N HIS A 36 8.72 -9.03 -13.97
CA HIS A 36 9.63 -7.93 -14.35
C HIS A 36 9.20 -6.54 -13.85
N LEU A 37 8.05 -6.45 -13.18
CA LEU A 37 7.52 -5.19 -12.67
C LEU A 37 8.37 -4.69 -11.52
N ARG A 38 8.78 -3.42 -11.56
CA ARG A 38 9.61 -2.78 -10.54
C ARG A 38 8.93 -1.64 -9.83
N THR A 39 7.98 -0.98 -10.49
CA THR A 39 7.35 0.23 -9.96
C THR A 39 5.87 0.24 -10.31
N VAL A 40 5.05 0.61 -9.35
CA VAL A 40 3.61 0.84 -9.50
C VAL A 40 3.30 2.22 -8.95
N ASP A 41 2.73 3.08 -9.80
CA ASP A 41 2.29 4.41 -9.42
C ASP A 41 0.76 4.51 -9.66
N ILE A 42 -0.02 4.71 -8.60
CA ILE A 42 -1.48 4.82 -8.64
C ILE A 42 -1.88 6.18 -8.06
N VAL A 43 -2.08 7.17 -8.93
CA VAL A 43 -2.23 8.57 -8.53
C VAL A 43 -3.50 9.20 -9.11
N ASP A 44 -4.15 10.09 -8.35
CA ASP A 44 -5.29 10.89 -8.83
C ASP A 44 -6.50 10.07 -9.34
N ASN A 45 -6.82 8.96 -8.66
CA ASN A 45 -7.94 8.10 -9.02
C ASN A 45 -9.16 8.36 -8.14
N ALA A 46 -10.13 9.12 -8.67
CA ALA A 46 -11.27 9.62 -7.91
C ALA A 46 -12.23 8.51 -7.41
N HIS A 47 -12.40 7.41 -8.15
CA HIS A 47 -13.36 6.35 -7.83
C HIS A 47 -12.71 4.96 -7.72
N LEU A 48 -11.42 4.91 -7.45
CA LEU A 48 -10.74 3.66 -7.14
C LEU A 48 -11.17 3.22 -5.74
N HIS A 49 -11.65 1.98 -5.60
CA HIS A 49 -12.18 1.43 -4.36
C HIS A 49 -11.27 0.33 -3.79
N THR A 50 -10.53 -0.36 -4.65
CA THR A 50 -9.66 -1.48 -4.26
C THR A 50 -8.37 -1.46 -5.05
N VAL A 51 -7.26 -1.65 -4.35
CA VAL A 51 -5.95 -1.95 -4.92
C VAL A 51 -5.47 -3.26 -4.32
N ASP A 52 -5.05 -4.18 -5.18
CA ASP A 52 -4.43 -5.45 -4.82
C ASP A 52 -3.12 -5.59 -5.63
N ILE A 53 -1.99 -5.75 -4.93
CA ILE A 53 -0.66 -5.89 -5.52
C ILE A 53 0.05 -7.09 -4.89
N ALA A 54 0.04 -8.21 -5.58
CA ALA A 54 0.54 -9.48 -5.06
C ALA A 54 1.55 -10.18 -5.97
N ASP A 55 2.39 -11.06 -5.42
CA ASP A 55 3.22 -11.99 -6.19
C ASP A 55 4.17 -11.36 -7.24
N ASN A 56 4.58 -10.10 -7.06
CA ASN A 56 5.51 -9.43 -7.99
C ASN A 56 6.96 -9.57 -7.50
N VAL A 57 7.72 -10.48 -8.13
CA VAL A 57 9.06 -10.86 -7.66
C VAL A 57 10.06 -9.70 -7.63
N PRO A 58 10.24 -8.87 -8.69
CA PRO A 58 11.21 -7.78 -8.68
C PRO A 58 10.58 -6.40 -8.42
N LEU A 59 9.37 -6.35 -7.85
CA LEU A 59 8.73 -5.08 -7.48
C LEU A 59 9.64 -4.40 -6.47
N HIS A 60 9.93 -3.10 -6.65
CA HIS A 60 10.77 -2.35 -5.73
C HIS A 60 9.99 -1.27 -5.00
N THR A 61 9.08 -0.59 -5.71
CA THR A 61 8.38 0.58 -5.21
C THR A 61 6.90 0.55 -5.58
N VAL A 62 6.06 1.00 -4.64
CA VAL A 62 4.63 1.24 -4.85
C VAL A 62 4.33 2.63 -4.27
N ASP A 63 3.73 3.49 -5.08
CA ASP A 63 3.23 4.81 -4.69
C ASP A 63 1.72 4.87 -4.97
N ILE A 64 0.92 5.13 -3.92
CA ILE A 64 -0.53 5.25 -4.01
C ILE A 64 -0.97 6.56 -3.38
N ALA A 65 -1.24 7.56 -4.22
CA ALA A 65 -1.50 8.91 -3.78
C ALA A 65 -2.82 9.51 -4.32
N ALA A 66 -3.37 10.45 -3.56
CA ALA A 66 -4.46 11.32 -4.01
C ALA A 66 -5.72 10.57 -4.52
N THR A 67 -6.04 9.42 -3.92
CA THR A 67 -7.28 8.70 -4.24
C THR A 67 -8.41 9.08 -3.29
N THR A 68 -9.60 9.35 -3.82
CA THR A 68 -10.70 9.88 -2.99
C THR A 68 -11.51 8.79 -2.28
N HIS A 69 -11.64 7.60 -2.88
CA HIS A 69 -12.58 6.55 -2.42
C HIS A 69 -11.93 5.16 -2.27
N LEU A 70 -10.62 5.08 -2.05
CA LEU A 70 -9.88 3.82 -1.97
C LEU A 70 -10.17 3.07 -0.68
N HIS A 71 -11.25 2.29 -0.61
CA HIS A 71 -11.64 1.65 0.65
C HIS A 71 -10.69 0.54 1.13
N THR A 72 -10.07 -0.21 0.22
CA THR A 72 -9.25 -1.38 0.57
C THR A 72 -7.97 -1.39 -0.22
N MET A 73 -6.87 -1.65 0.47
CA MET A 73 -5.56 -1.88 -0.12
C MET A 73 -4.96 -3.17 0.45
N GLU A 74 -4.42 -4.01 -0.44
CA GLU A 74 -3.66 -5.21 -0.09
C GLU A 74 -2.36 -5.23 -0.89
N ILE A 75 -1.23 -5.40 -0.21
CA ILE A 75 0.09 -5.54 -0.83
C ILE A 75 0.81 -6.72 -0.17
N ALA A 76 0.84 -7.86 -0.85
CA ALA A 76 1.30 -9.11 -0.27
C ALA A 76 2.31 -9.87 -1.15
N ASP A 77 3.12 -10.73 -0.53
CA ASP A 77 3.96 -11.71 -1.23
C ASP A 77 4.95 -11.15 -2.28
N ASN A 78 5.33 -9.87 -2.18
CA ASN A 78 6.30 -9.28 -3.11
C ASN A 78 7.74 -9.48 -2.60
N THR A 79 8.60 -10.09 -3.43
CA THR A 79 9.90 -10.59 -2.95
C THR A 79 10.96 -9.49 -2.80
N HIS A 80 11.23 -8.67 -3.82
CA HIS A 80 12.27 -7.62 -3.79
C HIS A 80 11.69 -6.22 -3.52
N PHE A 81 10.54 -6.16 -2.86
CA PHE A 81 9.81 -4.92 -2.60
C PHE A 81 10.52 -4.13 -1.54
N HIS A 82 10.91 -2.86 -1.78
CA HIS A 82 11.76 -2.10 -0.86
C HIS A 82 10.99 -1.01 -0.11
N THR A 83 10.05 -0.33 -0.78
CA THR A 83 9.34 0.82 -0.20
C THR A 83 7.89 0.89 -0.67
N VAL A 84 7.00 1.20 0.26
CA VAL A 84 5.63 1.64 -0.05
C VAL A 84 5.43 3.08 0.45
N ASP A 85 4.78 3.90 -0.36
CA ASP A 85 4.35 5.25 -0.03
C ASP A 85 2.84 5.37 -0.31
N ILE A 86 2.08 5.79 0.70
CA ILE A 86 0.62 5.90 0.64
C ILE A 86 0.21 7.26 1.23
N ALA A 87 -0.14 8.21 0.37
CA ALA A 87 -0.38 9.59 0.81
C ALA A 87 -1.68 10.19 0.29
N ASP A 88 -2.21 11.21 0.96
CA ASP A 88 -3.31 12.05 0.46
C ASP A 88 -4.61 11.28 0.10
N ASN A 89 -4.86 10.11 0.71
CA ASN A 89 -6.05 9.32 0.42
C ASN A 89 -7.20 9.69 1.37
N ALA A 90 -8.29 10.23 0.81
CA ALA A 90 -9.37 10.78 1.63
C ALA A 90 -10.14 9.70 2.42
N GLN A 91 -10.24 8.49 1.88
CA GLN A 91 -10.97 7.37 2.47
C GLN A 91 -10.21 6.06 2.22
N LEU A 92 -9.47 5.54 3.21
CA LEU A 92 -8.83 4.23 3.18
C LEU A 92 -9.23 3.41 4.38
N HIS A 93 -10.21 2.51 4.22
CA HIS A 93 -10.80 1.84 5.38
C HIS A 93 -9.89 0.75 5.96
N THR A 94 -9.19 0.05 5.08
CA THR A 94 -8.34 -1.08 5.45
C THR A 94 -7.12 -1.09 4.54
N SER A 95 -5.94 -1.16 5.15
CA SER A 95 -4.69 -1.41 4.47
C SER A 95 -4.05 -2.63 5.10
N ASP A 96 -3.72 -3.61 4.27
CA ASP A 96 -3.00 -4.82 4.64
C ASP A 96 -1.72 -4.88 3.80
N ILE A 97 -0.57 -4.88 4.48
CA ILE A 97 0.75 -5.01 3.87
C ILE A 97 1.40 -6.19 4.59
N ALA A 98 1.61 -7.30 3.90
CA ALA A 98 2.05 -8.53 4.55
C ALA A 98 3.04 -9.35 3.71
N ASP A 99 3.85 -10.18 4.35
CA ASP A 99 4.68 -11.20 3.69
C ASP A 99 5.64 -10.66 2.60
N ASN A 100 6.04 -9.38 2.67
CA ASN A 100 6.98 -8.79 1.72
C ASN A 100 8.43 -8.95 2.19
N ALA A 101 9.18 -9.89 1.60
CA ALA A 101 10.45 -10.37 2.14
C ALA A 101 11.55 -9.29 2.32
N HIS A 102 11.65 -8.33 1.39
CA HIS A 102 12.69 -7.29 1.40
C HIS A 102 12.15 -5.87 1.63
N LEU A 103 10.92 -5.73 2.14
CA LEU A 103 10.33 -4.42 2.41
C LEU A 103 11.11 -3.74 3.52
N HIS A 104 11.65 -2.55 3.26
CA HIS A 104 12.51 -1.83 4.21
C HIS A 104 11.80 -0.67 4.89
N ALA A 105 10.89 0.00 4.18
CA ALA A 105 10.19 1.17 4.66
C ALA A 105 8.72 1.19 4.23
N VAL A 106 7.87 1.59 5.17
CA VAL A 106 6.48 1.94 4.93
C VAL A 106 6.26 3.38 5.36
N ASP A 107 5.72 4.19 4.46
CA ASP A 107 5.30 5.57 4.73
C ASP A 107 3.81 5.70 4.41
N ILE A 108 3.01 6.10 5.39
CA ILE A 108 1.57 6.30 5.23
C ILE A 108 1.16 7.63 5.86
N ALA A 109 0.79 8.59 5.02
CA ALA A 109 0.52 9.96 5.45
C ALA A 109 -0.84 10.49 4.99
N ASP A 110 -1.38 11.44 5.75
CA ASP A 110 -2.51 12.28 5.33
C ASP A 110 -3.80 11.50 4.96
N ILE A 111 -4.08 10.38 5.64
CA ILE A 111 -5.26 9.57 5.37
C ILE A 111 -6.50 10.08 6.15
N GLY A 112 -7.54 10.47 5.42
CA GLY A 112 -8.72 11.14 5.99
C GLY A 112 -9.72 10.25 6.74
N HIS A 113 -9.64 8.93 6.58
CA HIS A 113 -10.42 7.96 7.36
C HIS A 113 -9.76 6.59 7.29
N PHE A 114 -8.99 6.22 8.32
CA PHE A 114 -8.13 5.04 8.31
C PHE A 114 -8.30 4.08 9.48
N PRO A 115 -9.46 3.44 9.71
CA PRO A 115 -9.70 2.69 10.94
C PRO A 115 -8.79 1.48 11.17
N ILE A 116 -8.26 0.83 10.13
CA ILE A 116 -7.52 -0.43 10.26
C ILE A 116 -6.28 -0.41 9.37
N LEU A 117 -5.11 -0.58 10.01
CA LEU A 117 -3.83 -0.83 9.38
C LEU A 117 -3.24 -2.13 9.93
N ASP A 118 -2.83 -3.01 9.03
CA ASP A 118 -2.06 -4.22 9.32
C ASP A 118 -0.76 -4.18 8.50
N ILE A 119 0.38 -4.31 9.18
CA ILE A 119 1.72 -4.40 8.58
C ILE A 119 2.43 -5.59 9.22
N ALA A 120 2.30 -6.79 8.67
CA ALA A 120 2.75 -8.01 9.33
C ALA A 120 3.77 -8.82 8.53
N ASP A 121 4.50 -9.70 9.21
CA ASP A 121 5.28 -10.77 8.59
C ASP A 121 6.41 -10.30 7.64
N HIS A 122 7.00 -9.12 7.89
CA HIS A 122 8.15 -8.66 7.11
C HIS A 122 9.48 -9.04 7.74
N PHE A 123 10.31 -9.72 6.96
CA PHE A 123 11.65 -10.08 7.41
C PHE A 123 12.57 -8.84 7.52
N ASP A 124 12.65 -8.00 6.49
CA ASP A 124 13.63 -6.88 6.43
C ASP A 124 13.01 -5.48 6.65
N LEU A 125 11.84 -5.38 7.30
CA LEU A 125 11.20 -4.07 7.57
C LEU A 125 11.93 -3.35 8.69
N HIS A 126 12.38 -2.13 8.42
CA HIS A 126 13.23 -1.36 9.33
C HIS A 126 12.50 -0.15 9.92
N THR A 127 11.70 0.52 9.09
CA THR A 127 11.04 1.78 9.43
C THR A 127 9.59 1.77 9.00
N ILE A 128 8.73 2.26 9.88
CA ILE A 128 7.34 2.59 9.57
C ILE A 128 7.13 4.04 10.01
N ASP A 129 6.58 4.85 9.12
CA ASP A 129 6.11 6.20 9.40
C ASP A 129 4.60 6.28 9.10
N ILE A 130 3.83 6.77 10.05
CA ILE A 130 2.37 6.86 9.97
C ILE A 130 1.97 8.25 10.48
N GLU A 131 2.01 9.28 9.64
CA GLU A 131 1.76 10.66 10.07
C GLU A 131 0.44 11.26 9.58
N ASP A 132 -0.15 12.11 10.41
CA ASP A 132 -1.35 12.90 10.06
C ASP A 132 -2.56 12.06 9.57
N ASN A 133 -2.67 10.82 10.07
CA ASN A 133 -3.77 9.92 9.78
C ASN A 133 -4.93 10.12 10.76
N THR A 134 -6.14 10.21 10.22
CA THR A 134 -7.33 10.47 11.03
C THR A 134 -8.20 9.22 11.17
N ARG A 135 -8.71 9.04 12.40
CA ARG A 135 -9.62 7.94 12.76
C ARG A 135 -8.97 6.55 12.64
N LEU A 136 -7.65 6.49 12.86
CA LEU A 136 -6.90 5.24 13.03
C LEU A 136 -7.19 4.62 14.39
N HIS A 137 -7.68 3.39 14.38
CA HIS A 137 -8.19 2.70 15.57
C HIS A 137 -7.43 1.42 15.87
N THR A 138 -7.16 0.63 14.83
CA THR A 138 -6.42 -0.63 14.94
C THR A 138 -5.16 -0.50 14.11
N VAL A 139 -4.02 -0.71 14.75
CA VAL A 139 -2.72 -0.86 14.13
C VAL A 139 -2.14 -2.16 14.65
N ASP A 140 -1.94 -3.11 13.74
CA ASP A 140 -1.20 -4.34 13.97
C ASP A 140 0.11 -4.29 13.17
N ILE A 141 1.22 -4.60 13.85
CA ILE A 141 2.58 -4.56 13.29
C ILE A 141 3.33 -5.85 13.70
N ALA A 142 2.61 -6.97 13.75
CA ALA A 142 3.15 -8.23 14.23
C ALA A 142 4.28 -8.77 13.35
N ASP A 143 5.16 -9.58 13.94
CA ASP A 143 6.12 -10.43 13.21
C ASP A 143 7.11 -9.68 12.28
N ASN A 144 7.37 -8.40 12.55
CA ASN A 144 8.40 -7.60 11.87
C ASN A 144 9.74 -7.66 12.61
N ALA A 145 10.51 -8.73 12.36
CA ALA A 145 11.69 -9.08 13.16
C ALA A 145 12.81 -8.02 13.21
N HIS A 146 12.90 -7.16 12.19
CA HIS A 146 13.96 -6.16 12.03
C HIS A 146 13.50 -4.70 12.24
N LEU A 147 12.24 -4.51 12.65
CA LEU A 147 11.65 -3.19 12.85
C LEU A 147 12.31 -2.50 14.06
N HIS A 148 12.80 -1.29 13.86
CA HIS A 148 13.47 -0.53 14.92
C HIS A 148 13.07 0.95 14.97
N THR A 149 12.30 1.42 13.99
CA THR A 149 11.70 2.76 14.00
C THR A 149 10.21 2.65 13.69
N LEU A 150 9.38 3.14 14.60
CA LEU A 150 7.99 3.52 14.31
C LEU A 150 7.84 4.99 14.68
N ASP A 151 7.44 5.81 13.70
CA ASP A 151 6.95 7.16 13.95
C ASP A 151 5.44 7.20 13.67
N SER A 152 4.69 7.93 14.52
CA SER A 152 3.23 8.04 14.38
C SER A 152 2.70 9.39 14.86
N ILE A 153 3.44 10.46 14.57
CA ILE A 153 3.13 11.80 15.06
C ILE A 153 1.77 12.27 14.49
N HIS A 154 0.99 12.94 15.34
CA HIS A 154 -0.35 13.50 15.05
C HIS A 154 -1.52 12.52 14.86
N ASP A 155 -1.28 11.21 14.96
CA ASP A 155 -2.34 10.21 14.94
C ASP A 155 -3.11 10.16 16.27
N ALA A 156 -4.26 10.82 16.32
CA ALA A 156 -5.12 10.82 17.50
C ALA A 156 -5.86 9.48 17.66
N HIS A 157 -5.78 8.88 18.85
CA HIS A 157 -6.55 7.69 19.31
C HIS A 157 -6.04 6.30 18.90
N LEU A 158 -4.74 6.17 18.62
CA LEU A 158 -4.07 4.89 18.41
C LEU A 158 -4.29 3.90 19.58
N ASN A 159 -4.96 2.77 19.29
CA ASN A 159 -4.94 1.58 20.13
C ASN A 159 -4.02 0.55 19.47
N THR A 160 -2.72 0.76 19.61
CA THR A 160 -1.69 -0.12 19.05
C THR A 160 -1.57 -1.40 19.87
N GLN A 161 -1.77 -2.56 19.25
CA GLN A 161 -1.31 -3.84 19.82
C GLN A 161 0.07 -4.11 19.24
N TRP A 162 1.05 -4.29 20.11
CA TRP A 162 2.43 -4.59 19.71
C TRP A 162 2.76 -6.00 20.15
N THR A 163 2.89 -6.90 19.19
CA THR A 163 3.47 -8.22 19.41
C THR A 163 4.71 -8.34 18.54
N LEU A 164 5.87 -8.16 19.19
CA LEU A 164 7.17 -8.56 18.67
C LEU A 164 7.33 -10.08 18.72
#